data_AF-A0A7C4ISW8-F1
#
_entry.id   AF-A0A7C4ISW8-F1
#
_cell.length_a   1.000
_cell.length_b   1.000
_cell.length_c   1.000
_cell.angle_alpha   90.00
_cell.angle_beta   90.00
_cell.angle_gamma   90.00
#
_symmetry.space_group_name_H-M   'P 1'
#
loop_
_entity.id
_entity.type
_entity.pdbx_description
1 polymer ?
#
loop_
_entity_poly.entity_id
_entity_poly.type
_entity_poly.pdbx_seq_one_letter_code
_entity_poly.pdbx_strand_id
1 'polypeptide(L)'
;MTPAIASSVLYLAQIYVETNQAEEAVKLLEDEKLGIKSLVEKKDPSVQKPGFAVETLRVALRAYVATQQLEKAEKAMNDLEQQVREEGDAEAGKKLTQIYIRLGKELEEQLGRLRKEQKTDQMAKVAQGFEMFLSRIAQRDKGNNFNSLNWVATTFAGLAEGVDTGGAKLTPEAERYYRGAAEAYDKILSRLGEKDFGAPENAGNAMKIRKARVLRRLGEYSDAIKLLLEVLKEKQTVIDAQIEAAYTMQAWGSEDPRYYDIAISGSRKQKEIWGWGQLARKVQTVEGFLHVFHEARYNLALCRFKQAQQEKDEKRRTALVDQAIKDIEIIFRLYPDMGGKDWADKYDALLKNVQKFKGLKPTGVEGLRQAAAEAERTAAAAEPQSPK
;
A
#
# COMPACT_ATOMS: atom_id res chain seq x y z
N MET A 1 37.19 21.92 -11.04
CA MET A 1 36.34 21.99 -9.83
C MET A 1 36.88 21.02 -8.79
N THR A 2 36.73 21.27 -7.49
CA THR A 2 37.14 20.31 -6.44
C THR A 2 35.98 19.37 -6.05
N PRO A 3 36.24 18.18 -5.48
CA PRO A 3 35.16 17.29 -5.01
C PRO A 3 34.22 17.91 -3.97
N ALA A 4 34.74 18.82 -3.14
CA ALA A 4 33.93 19.56 -2.17
C ALA A 4 32.96 20.53 -2.84
N ILE A 5 33.41 21.24 -3.89
CA ILE A 5 32.54 22.12 -4.68
C ILE A 5 31.50 21.28 -5.42
N ALA A 6 31.89 20.16 -6.03
CA ALA A 6 30.95 19.24 -6.70
C ALA A 6 29.84 18.78 -5.75
N SER A 7 30.20 18.39 -4.53
CA SER A 7 29.24 17.99 -3.49
C SER A 7 28.31 19.14 -3.08
N SER A 8 28.85 20.34 -2.96
CA SER A 8 28.06 21.54 -2.63
C SER A 8 27.05 21.86 -3.73
N VAL A 9 27.44 21.74 -5.00
CA VAL A 9 26.56 21.91 -6.16
C VAL A 9 25.44 20.87 -6.15
N LEU A 10 25.75 19.60 -5.86
CA LEU A 10 24.75 18.53 -5.75
C LEU A 10 23.73 18.80 -4.64
N TYR A 11 24.19 19.18 -3.45
CA TYR A 11 23.30 19.52 -2.34
C TYR A 11 22.43 20.73 -2.65
N LEU A 12 22.98 21.76 -3.29
CA LEU A 12 22.20 22.94 -3.69
C LEU A 12 21.13 22.57 -4.73
N ALA A 13 21.47 21.76 -5.72
CA ALA A 13 20.48 21.26 -6.70
C ALA A 13 19.37 20.44 -6.01
N GLN A 14 19.72 19.60 -5.03
CA GLN A 14 18.73 18.86 -4.25
C GLN A 14 17.80 19.79 -3.46
N ILE A 15 18.34 20.81 -2.80
CA ILE A 15 17.55 21.82 -2.09
C ILE A 15 16.59 22.53 -3.05
N TYR A 16 17.06 22.93 -4.24
CA TYR A 16 16.21 23.55 -5.25
C TYR A 16 15.05 22.65 -5.67
N VAL A 17 15.28 21.35 -5.88
CA VAL A 17 14.18 20.41 -6.18
C VAL A 17 13.20 20.33 -5.01
N GLU A 18 13.68 20.18 -3.78
CA GLU A 18 12.85 20.01 -2.57
C GLU A 18 12.04 21.25 -2.19
N THR A 19 12.53 22.44 -2.59
CA THR A 19 11.88 23.74 -2.34
C THR A 19 11.06 24.23 -3.54
N ASN A 20 10.78 23.34 -4.51
CA ASN A 20 9.98 23.63 -5.70
C ASN A 20 10.58 24.72 -6.61
N GLN A 21 11.91 24.75 -6.71
CA GLN A 21 12.71 25.60 -7.60
C GLN A 21 13.45 24.73 -8.63
N ALA A 22 12.77 23.73 -9.20
CA ALA A 22 13.39 22.72 -10.05
C ALA A 22 14.05 23.31 -11.31
N GLU A 23 13.55 24.42 -11.82
CA GLU A 23 14.17 25.15 -12.93
C GLU A 23 15.59 25.65 -12.58
N GLU A 24 15.82 26.10 -11.34
CA GLU A 24 17.15 26.50 -10.87
C GLU A 24 18.06 25.29 -10.67
N ALA A 25 17.51 24.16 -10.20
CA ALA A 25 18.24 22.90 -10.15
C ALA A 25 18.72 22.47 -11.55
N VAL A 26 17.85 22.55 -12.57
CA VAL A 26 18.22 22.20 -13.95
C VAL A 26 19.36 23.09 -14.45
N LYS A 27 19.25 24.42 -14.31
CA LYS A 27 20.31 25.35 -14.72
C LYS A 27 21.65 25.01 -14.06
N LEU A 28 21.63 24.73 -12.76
CA LEU A 28 22.83 24.42 -11.99
C LEU A 28 23.45 23.07 -12.41
N LEU A 29 22.62 22.05 -12.65
CA LEU A 29 23.07 20.71 -13.05
C LEU A 29 23.66 20.68 -14.47
N GLU A 30 23.15 21.53 -15.36
CA GLU A 30 23.52 21.59 -16.78
C GLU A 30 24.55 22.69 -17.11
N ASP A 31 24.98 23.49 -16.13
CA ASP A 31 25.97 24.56 -16.35
C ASP A 31 27.25 24.03 -17.01
N GLU A 32 27.76 24.72 -18.03
CA GLU A 32 28.91 24.23 -18.81
C GLU A 32 30.20 24.06 -17.98
N LYS A 33 30.35 24.83 -16.90
CA LYS A 33 31.56 24.87 -16.06
C LYS A 33 31.37 24.19 -14.71
N LEU A 34 30.18 24.28 -14.13
CA LEU A 34 29.83 23.79 -12.79
C LEU A 34 28.85 22.62 -12.81
N GLY A 35 28.28 22.29 -13.97
CA GLY A 35 27.25 21.27 -14.14
C GLY A 35 27.77 19.87 -13.82
N ILE A 36 27.41 19.38 -12.64
CA ILE A 36 27.83 18.07 -12.15
C ILE A 36 27.32 16.92 -13.04
N LYS A 37 26.21 17.10 -13.79
CA LYS A 37 25.75 16.10 -14.76
C LYS A 37 26.78 15.91 -15.88
N SER A 38 27.24 17.00 -16.49
CA SER A 38 28.25 16.94 -17.56
C SER A 38 29.57 16.38 -17.07
N LEU A 39 29.93 16.63 -15.81
CA LEU A 39 31.15 16.09 -15.21
C LEU A 39 31.06 14.59 -14.92
N VAL A 40 29.87 14.11 -14.53
CA VAL A 40 29.60 12.67 -14.42
C VAL A 40 29.71 11.99 -15.78
N GLU A 41 29.11 12.58 -16.83
CA GLU A 41 29.21 12.06 -18.22
C GLU A 41 30.66 12.03 -18.72
N LYS A 42 31.49 13.02 -18.34
CA LYS A 42 32.92 13.10 -18.70
C LYS A 42 33.85 12.28 -17.78
N LYS A 43 33.31 11.62 -16.75
CA LYS A 43 34.10 10.92 -15.71
C LYS A 43 35.19 11.80 -15.09
N ASP A 44 34.86 13.07 -14.79
CA ASP A 44 35.80 14.02 -14.20
C ASP A 44 36.28 13.55 -12.80
N PRO A 45 37.57 13.73 -12.43
CA PRO A 45 38.08 13.33 -11.11
C PRO A 45 37.33 13.92 -9.92
N SER A 46 36.72 15.09 -10.07
CA SER A 46 35.96 15.76 -9.00
C SER A 46 34.65 15.08 -8.62
N VAL A 47 34.16 14.14 -9.45
CA VAL A 47 32.88 13.43 -9.25
C VAL A 47 33.03 11.91 -9.08
N GLN A 48 34.26 11.41 -8.91
CA GLN A 48 34.54 9.96 -8.80
C GLN A 48 34.30 9.37 -7.40
N LYS A 49 33.74 10.14 -6.46
CA LYS A 49 33.38 9.61 -5.14
C LYS A 49 32.31 8.51 -5.32
N PRO A 50 32.42 7.36 -4.63
CA PRO A 50 31.42 6.30 -4.72
C PRO A 50 29.99 6.81 -4.51
N GLY A 51 29.07 6.41 -5.38
CA GLY A 51 27.66 6.80 -5.36
C GLY A 51 27.35 8.23 -5.83
N PHE A 52 28.36 9.08 -6.08
CA PHE A 52 28.14 10.48 -6.46
C PHE A 52 27.41 10.62 -7.81
N ALA A 53 27.82 9.82 -8.80
CA ALA A 53 27.17 9.79 -10.12
C ALA A 53 25.69 9.40 -10.01
N VAL A 54 25.40 8.34 -9.24
CA VAL A 54 24.04 7.86 -8.98
C VAL A 54 23.18 8.94 -8.33
N GLU A 55 23.68 9.60 -7.29
CA GLU A 55 22.96 10.69 -6.62
C GLU A 55 22.74 11.90 -7.53
N THR A 56 23.72 12.24 -8.37
CA THR A 56 23.60 13.32 -9.37
C THR A 56 22.49 13.02 -10.38
N LEU A 57 22.46 11.81 -10.93
CA LEU A 57 21.45 11.39 -11.90
C LEU A 57 20.06 11.30 -11.27
N ARG A 58 19.98 10.91 -9.99
CA ARG A 58 18.72 10.87 -9.22
C ARG A 58 18.15 12.27 -9.00
N VAL A 59 18.98 13.25 -8.63
CA VAL A 59 18.54 14.65 -8.47
C VAL A 59 18.16 15.25 -9.83
N ALA A 60 18.96 14.99 -10.87
CA ALA A 60 18.64 15.43 -12.24
C ALA A 60 17.31 14.86 -12.73
N LEU A 61 17.08 13.56 -12.53
CA LEU A 61 15.81 12.91 -12.84
C LEU A 61 14.63 13.64 -12.19
N ARG A 62 14.69 13.90 -10.88
CA ARG A 62 13.63 14.64 -10.17
C ARG A 62 13.43 16.05 -10.72
N ALA A 63 14.51 16.78 -11.00
CA ALA A 63 14.45 18.12 -11.56
C ALA A 63 13.80 18.14 -12.96
N TYR A 64 14.16 17.19 -13.82
CA TYR A 64 13.58 17.05 -15.15
C TYR A 64 12.11 16.66 -15.12
N VAL A 65 11.70 15.76 -14.22
CA VAL A 65 10.28 15.41 -14.03
C VAL A 65 9.47 16.60 -13.55
N ALA A 66 9.97 17.33 -12.53
CA ALA A 66 9.30 18.51 -12.00
C ALA A 66 9.17 19.66 -13.03
N THR A 67 10.11 19.74 -13.98
CA THR A 67 10.10 20.70 -15.09
C THR A 67 9.51 20.14 -16.39
N GLN A 68 8.92 18.94 -16.35
CA GLN A 68 8.30 18.24 -17.49
C GLN A 68 9.24 18.02 -18.70
N GLN A 69 10.55 17.96 -18.47
CA GLN A 69 11.57 17.61 -19.48
C GLN A 69 11.70 16.09 -19.60
N LEU A 70 10.66 15.43 -20.11
CA LEU A 70 10.49 13.98 -20.05
C LEU A 70 11.57 13.19 -20.79
N GLU A 71 12.07 13.66 -21.92
CA GLU A 71 13.18 13.05 -22.66
C GLU A 71 14.47 13.03 -21.81
N LYS A 72 14.74 14.13 -21.10
CA LYS A 72 15.92 14.24 -20.24
C LYS A 72 15.76 13.39 -18.98
N ALA A 73 14.56 13.36 -18.39
CA ALA A 73 14.23 12.48 -17.28
C ALA A 73 14.44 11.01 -17.68
N GLU A 74 13.98 10.62 -18.86
CA GLU A 74 14.18 9.28 -19.42
C GLU A 74 15.66 8.93 -19.56
N LYS A 75 16.45 9.84 -20.16
CA LYS A 75 17.90 9.66 -20.27
C LYS A 75 18.55 9.51 -18.90
N ALA A 76 18.24 10.39 -17.95
CA ALA A 76 18.81 10.36 -16.60
C ALA A 76 18.49 9.05 -15.86
N MET A 77 17.29 8.51 -16.03
CA MET A 77 16.91 7.20 -15.49
C MET A 77 17.74 6.06 -16.12
N ASN A 78 17.88 6.05 -17.45
CA ASN A 78 18.67 5.03 -18.14
C ASN A 78 20.16 5.09 -17.76
N ASP A 79 20.73 6.30 -17.70
CA ASP A 79 22.10 6.54 -17.25
C ASP A 79 22.28 6.08 -15.79
N LEU A 80 21.29 6.33 -14.92
CA LEU A 80 21.30 5.89 -13.52
C LEU A 80 21.32 4.35 -13.44
N GLU A 81 20.47 3.69 -14.21
CA GLU A 81 20.42 2.24 -14.26
C GLU A 81 21.73 1.63 -14.76
N GLN A 82 22.31 2.23 -15.80
CA GLN A 82 23.60 1.82 -16.34
C GLN A 82 24.71 2.02 -15.30
N GLN A 83 24.76 3.18 -14.63
CA GLN A 83 25.76 3.48 -13.62
C GLN A 83 25.74 2.44 -12.48
N VAL A 84 24.56 2.07 -11.98
CA VAL A 84 24.44 1.07 -10.92
C VAL A 84 24.86 -0.33 -11.38
N ARG A 85 24.64 -0.67 -12.66
CA ARG A 85 25.13 -1.93 -13.25
C ARG A 85 26.65 -1.94 -13.41
N GLU A 86 27.23 -0.83 -13.89
CA GLU A 86 28.68 -0.69 -14.11
C GLU A 86 29.48 -0.73 -12.80
N GLU A 87 28.89 -0.34 -11.67
CA GLU A 87 29.50 -0.51 -10.34
C GLU A 87 29.73 -1.99 -9.95
N GLY A 88 29.26 -2.97 -10.75
CA GLY A 88 29.71 -4.36 -10.72
C GLY A 88 29.30 -5.16 -9.48
N ASP A 89 28.37 -4.64 -8.69
CA ASP A 89 27.96 -5.24 -7.43
C ASP A 89 26.91 -6.34 -7.66
N ALA A 90 27.08 -7.49 -7.00
CA ALA A 90 26.07 -8.55 -6.95
C ALA A 90 24.69 -8.02 -6.47
N GLU A 91 24.70 -6.90 -5.73
CA GLU A 91 23.51 -6.24 -5.20
C GLU A 91 22.94 -5.12 -6.12
N ALA A 92 23.39 -4.98 -7.37
CA ALA A 92 22.95 -3.90 -8.27
C ALA A 92 21.41 -3.80 -8.40
N GLY A 93 20.71 -4.94 -8.52
CA GLY A 93 19.25 -4.97 -8.58
C GLY A 93 18.57 -4.46 -7.29
N LYS A 94 19.15 -4.77 -6.13
CA LYS A 94 18.66 -4.27 -4.84
C LYS A 94 18.93 -2.78 -4.68
N LYS A 95 20.10 -2.28 -5.10
CA LYS A 95 20.41 -0.85 -5.12
C LYS A 95 19.41 -0.08 -5.99
N LEU A 96 19.12 -0.57 -7.20
CA LEU A 96 18.09 0.04 -8.07
C LEU A 96 16.73 0.09 -7.39
N THR A 97 16.31 -1.01 -6.77
CA THR A 97 15.05 -1.05 -6.02
C THR A 97 15.03 0.00 -4.90
N GLN A 98 16.11 0.13 -4.14
CA GLN A 98 16.21 1.13 -3.06
C GLN A 98 16.18 2.58 -3.59
N ILE A 99 16.84 2.85 -4.73
CA ILE A 99 16.81 4.17 -5.37
C ILE A 99 15.37 4.53 -5.78
N TYR A 100 14.66 3.59 -6.40
CA TYR A 100 13.28 3.77 -6.82
C TYR A 100 12.31 3.97 -5.64
N ILE A 101 12.46 3.20 -4.56
CA ILE A 101 11.72 3.41 -3.30
C ILE A 101 11.97 4.82 -2.77
N ARG A 102 13.23 5.26 -2.74
CA ARG A 102 13.60 6.60 -2.28
C ARG A 102 12.98 7.70 -3.15
N LEU A 103 12.98 7.55 -4.48
CA LEU A 103 12.33 8.49 -5.39
C LEU A 103 10.83 8.62 -5.12
N GLY A 104 10.13 7.51 -4.88
CA GLY A 104 8.71 7.51 -4.50
C GLY A 104 8.47 8.26 -3.18
N LYS A 105 9.25 7.97 -2.14
CA LYS A 105 9.16 8.64 -0.85
C LYS A 105 9.41 10.15 -0.94
N GLU A 106 10.40 10.55 -1.71
CA GLU A 106 10.71 11.98 -1.89
C GLU A 106 9.62 12.74 -2.64
N LEU A 107 8.94 12.08 -3.59
CA LEU A 107 7.74 12.61 -4.21
C LEU A 107 6.60 12.78 -3.19
N GLU A 108 6.33 11.76 -2.38
CA GLU A 108 5.32 11.82 -1.32
C GLU A 108 5.59 12.97 -0.33
N GLU A 109 6.84 13.13 0.10
CA GLU A 109 7.27 14.22 0.98
C GLU A 109 7.08 15.60 0.33
N GLN A 110 7.40 15.74 -0.96
CA GLN A 110 7.22 16.97 -1.71
C GLN A 110 5.73 17.33 -1.85
N LEU A 111 4.88 16.38 -2.25
CA LEU A 111 3.43 16.60 -2.34
C LEU A 111 2.82 16.91 -0.96
N GLY A 112 3.26 16.21 0.09
CA GLY A 112 2.85 16.46 1.46
C GLY A 112 3.21 17.86 1.96
N ARG A 113 4.40 18.37 1.60
CA ARG A 113 4.83 19.74 1.91
C ARG A 113 3.97 20.77 1.19
N LEU A 114 3.80 20.62 -0.12
CA LEU A 114 2.99 21.55 -0.94
C LEU A 114 1.54 21.59 -0.44
N ARG A 115 0.98 20.46 -0.02
CA ARG A 115 -0.34 20.38 0.61
C ARG A 115 -0.41 21.16 1.92
N LYS A 116 0.58 21.02 2.81
CA LYS A 116 0.66 21.79 4.07
C LYS A 116 0.80 23.29 3.84
N GLU A 117 1.54 23.68 2.82
CA GLU A 117 1.73 25.07 2.39
C GLU A 117 0.57 25.63 1.55
N GLN A 118 -0.47 24.82 1.30
CA GLN A 118 -1.65 25.18 0.48
C GLN A 118 -1.28 25.62 -0.96
N LYS A 119 -0.15 25.12 -1.49
CA LYS A 119 0.33 25.42 -2.85
C LYS A 119 -0.26 24.47 -3.88
N THR A 120 -1.58 24.53 -4.03
CA THR A 120 -2.37 23.58 -4.85
C THR A 120 -1.90 23.50 -6.31
N ASP A 121 -1.61 24.64 -6.95
CA ASP A 121 -1.18 24.68 -8.36
C ASP A 121 0.19 24.01 -8.56
N GLN A 122 1.13 24.25 -7.63
CA GLN A 122 2.45 23.62 -7.66
C GLN A 122 2.34 22.11 -7.41
N MET A 123 1.49 21.71 -6.46
CA MET A 123 1.21 20.30 -6.19
C MET A 123 0.66 19.59 -7.44
N ALA A 124 -0.30 20.22 -8.12
CA ALA A 124 -0.88 19.69 -9.36
C ALA A 124 0.16 19.57 -10.48
N LYS A 125 1.00 20.60 -10.67
CA LYS A 125 2.08 20.58 -11.67
C LYS A 125 3.09 19.44 -11.42
N VAL A 126 3.49 19.26 -10.16
CA VAL A 126 4.40 18.17 -9.76
C VAL A 126 3.74 16.82 -10.01
N ALA A 127 2.53 16.59 -9.53
CA ALA A 127 1.80 15.33 -9.72
C ALA A 127 1.63 15.00 -11.22
N GLN A 128 1.28 15.98 -12.04
CA GLN A 128 1.15 15.82 -13.49
C GLN A 128 2.47 15.45 -14.17
N GLY A 129 3.57 16.14 -13.85
CA GLY A 129 4.89 15.84 -14.43
C GLY A 129 5.33 14.41 -14.10
N PHE A 130 5.11 13.97 -12.87
CA PHE A 130 5.36 12.59 -12.44
C PHE A 130 4.47 11.58 -13.15
N GLU A 131 3.16 11.84 -13.26
CA GLU A 131 2.24 10.98 -14.00
C GLU A 131 2.69 10.80 -15.46
N MET A 132 2.96 11.89 -16.16
CA MET A 132 3.43 11.84 -17.56
C MET A 132 4.72 11.04 -17.70
N PHE A 133 5.65 11.22 -16.76
CA PHE A 133 6.90 10.45 -16.75
C PHE A 133 6.65 8.96 -16.52
N LEU A 134 5.88 8.58 -15.49
CA LEU A 134 5.56 7.19 -15.18
C LEU A 134 4.83 6.49 -16.34
N SER A 135 3.85 7.16 -16.96
CA SER A 135 3.15 6.66 -18.15
C SER A 135 4.13 6.45 -19.31
N ARG A 136 5.05 7.40 -19.54
CA ARG A 136 6.07 7.27 -20.57
C ARG A 136 6.97 6.06 -20.31
N ILE A 137 7.43 5.83 -19.08
CA ILE A 137 8.19 4.63 -18.72
C ILE A 137 7.36 3.39 -19.03
N ALA A 138 6.13 3.31 -18.53
CA ALA A 138 5.26 2.15 -18.71
C ALA A 138 5.10 1.80 -20.20
N GLN A 139 4.96 2.80 -21.07
CA GLN A 139 4.66 2.65 -22.50
C GLN A 139 5.88 2.28 -23.37
N ARG A 140 7.09 2.21 -22.83
CA ARG A 140 8.27 1.82 -23.64
C ARG A 140 8.21 0.35 -24.03
N ASP A 141 8.47 0.09 -25.30
CA ASP A 141 8.63 -1.27 -25.84
C ASP A 141 9.98 -1.91 -25.46
N LYS A 142 11.01 -1.09 -25.21
CA LYS A 142 12.38 -1.53 -24.90
C LYS A 142 12.98 -0.72 -23.76
N GLY A 143 13.95 -1.31 -23.05
CA GLY A 143 14.71 -0.66 -21.98
C GLY A 143 14.13 -0.81 -20.58
N ASN A 144 12.84 -1.16 -20.46
CA ASN A 144 12.24 -1.48 -19.17
C ASN A 144 12.74 -2.82 -18.63
N ASN A 145 13.26 -2.82 -17.40
CA ASN A 145 13.53 -4.00 -16.60
C ASN A 145 12.47 -4.17 -15.49
N PHE A 146 12.53 -5.28 -14.76
CA PHE A 146 11.58 -5.55 -13.68
C PHE A 146 11.52 -4.43 -12.64
N ASN A 147 12.66 -3.90 -12.20
CA ASN A 147 12.72 -2.86 -11.17
C ASN A 147 12.06 -1.55 -11.65
N SER A 148 12.30 -1.15 -12.90
CA SER A 148 11.69 0.04 -13.49
C SER A 148 10.16 -0.06 -13.57
N LEU A 149 9.61 -1.19 -14.07
CA LEU A 149 8.15 -1.37 -14.14
C LEU A 149 7.52 -1.58 -12.77
N ASN A 150 8.18 -2.32 -11.88
CA ASN A 150 7.69 -2.50 -10.51
C ASN A 150 7.64 -1.15 -9.78
N TRP A 151 8.65 -0.28 -9.97
CA TRP A 151 8.62 1.08 -9.43
C TRP A 151 7.45 1.89 -9.98
N VAL A 152 7.20 1.84 -11.29
CA VAL A 152 6.05 2.51 -11.91
C VAL A 152 4.74 2.03 -11.30
N ALA A 153 4.55 0.72 -11.21
CA ALA A 153 3.33 0.12 -10.64
C ALA A 153 3.13 0.54 -9.18
N THR A 154 4.18 0.47 -8.35
CA THR A 154 4.09 0.85 -6.93
C THR A 154 3.88 2.34 -6.72
N THR A 155 4.47 3.19 -7.58
CA THR A 155 4.32 4.65 -7.47
C THR A 155 2.91 5.07 -7.86
N PHE A 156 2.37 4.53 -8.95
CA PHE A 156 0.97 4.76 -9.31
C PHE A 156 0.01 4.27 -8.21
N ALA A 157 0.26 3.09 -7.63
CA ALA A 157 -0.56 2.58 -6.53
C ALA A 157 -0.50 3.48 -5.28
N GLY A 158 0.69 3.96 -4.89
CA GLY A 158 0.86 4.88 -3.77
C GLY A 158 0.22 6.25 -4.00
N LEU A 159 0.34 6.80 -5.22
CA LEU A 159 -0.36 8.03 -5.60
C LEU A 159 -1.88 7.85 -5.52
N ALA A 160 -2.40 6.74 -6.03
CA ALA A 160 -3.82 6.41 -5.95
C ALA A 160 -4.28 6.35 -4.49
N GLU A 161 -3.57 5.61 -3.63
CA GLU A 161 -3.85 5.51 -2.20
C GLU A 161 -3.79 6.89 -1.49
N GLY A 162 -2.88 7.77 -1.89
CA GLY A 162 -2.72 9.11 -1.33
C GLY A 162 -3.83 10.11 -1.67
N VAL A 163 -4.63 9.83 -2.70
CA VAL A 163 -5.79 10.65 -3.11
C VAL A 163 -7.14 9.91 -2.97
N ASP A 164 -7.12 8.61 -2.68
CA ASP A 164 -8.31 7.80 -2.41
C ASP A 164 -8.91 8.18 -1.05
N THR A 165 -10.18 8.59 -1.05
CA THR A 165 -10.91 9.00 0.15
C THR A 165 -11.45 7.82 0.98
N GLY A 166 -11.26 6.59 0.50
CA GLY A 166 -11.79 5.37 1.12
C GLY A 166 -13.30 5.18 0.93
N GLY A 167 -13.95 6.03 0.13
CA GLY A 167 -15.36 5.94 -0.19
C GLY A 167 -15.70 4.77 -1.12
N ALA A 168 -17.00 4.52 -1.31
CA ALA A 168 -17.49 3.47 -2.22
C ALA A 168 -17.18 3.76 -3.70
N LYS A 169 -16.98 5.03 -4.07
CA LYS A 169 -16.60 5.46 -5.41
C LYS A 169 -15.25 6.16 -5.36
N LEU A 170 -14.40 5.82 -6.32
CA LEU A 170 -13.13 6.51 -6.52
C LEU A 170 -13.37 7.91 -7.10
N THR A 171 -12.46 8.84 -6.78
CA THR A 171 -12.34 10.08 -7.55
C THR A 171 -11.75 9.74 -8.93
N PRO A 172 -12.00 10.55 -9.98
CA PRO A 172 -11.41 10.32 -11.29
C PRO A 172 -9.88 10.25 -11.26
N GLU A 173 -9.24 10.99 -10.35
CA GLU A 173 -7.80 10.99 -10.15
C GLU A 173 -7.32 9.67 -9.52
N ALA A 174 -7.96 9.21 -8.44
CA ALA A 174 -7.63 7.92 -7.81
C ALA A 174 -7.81 6.76 -8.80
N GLU A 175 -8.90 6.77 -9.57
CA GLU A 175 -9.16 5.75 -10.60
C GLU A 175 -8.07 5.75 -11.67
N ARG A 176 -7.69 6.92 -12.19
CA ARG A 176 -6.63 7.06 -13.19
C ARG A 176 -5.31 6.47 -12.70
N TYR A 177 -4.92 6.75 -11.46
CA TYR A 177 -3.70 6.19 -10.87
C TYR A 177 -3.78 4.69 -10.60
N TYR A 178 -4.91 4.18 -10.11
CA TYR A 178 -5.09 2.73 -9.97
C TYR A 178 -5.03 2.02 -11.33
N ARG A 179 -5.60 2.60 -12.40
CA ARG A 179 -5.48 2.03 -13.77
C ARG A 179 -4.03 2.01 -14.24
N GLY A 180 -3.29 3.09 -14.05
CA GLY A 180 -1.85 3.14 -14.35
C GLY A 180 -1.04 2.06 -13.62
N ALA A 181 -1.37 1.80 -12.35
CA ALA A 181 -0.75 0.71 -11.59
C ALA A 181 -1.10 -0.67 -12.16
N ALA A 182 -2.38 -0.90 -12.49
CA ALA A 182 -2.85 -2.17 -13.05
C ALA A 182 -2.18 -2.49 -14.40
N GLU A 183 -2.08 -1.50 -15.30
CA GLU A 183 -1.40 -1.62 -16.59
C GLU A 183 0.10 -1.95 -16.43
N ALA A 184 0.77 -1.30 -15.48
CA ALA A 184 2.17 -1.59 -15.18
C ALA A 184 2.35 -3.01 -14.64
N TYR A 185 1.46 -3.49 -13.75
CA TYR A 185 1.47 -4.88 -13.31
C TYR A 185 1.20 -5.86 -14.45
N ASP A 186 0.31 -5.55 -15.39
CA ASP A 186 0.08 -6.38 -16.57
C ASP A 186 1.34 -6.54 -17.42
N LYS A 187 2.05 -5.44 -17.65
CA LYS A 187 3.33 -5.48 -18.36
C LYS A 187 4.36 -6.33 -17.64
N ILE A 188 4.48 -6.20 -16.31
CA ILE A 188 5.37 -7.06 -15.51
C ILE A 188 5.01 -8.53 -15.69
N LEU A 189 3.73 -8.88 -15.51
CA LEU A 189 3.24 -10.26 -15.58
C LEU A 189 3.46 -10.87 -16.96
N SER A 190 3.26 -10.10 -18.04
CA SER A 190 3.44 -10.56 -19.43
C SER A 190 4.89 -10.88 -19.79
N ARG A 191 5.85 -10.28 -19.08
CA ARG A 191 7.29 -10.41 -19.34
C ARG A 191 8.00 -11.33 -18.35
N LEU A 192 7.27 -11.95 -17.44
CA LEU A 192 7.85 -12.95 -16.53
C LEU A 192 8.44 -14.11 -17.33
N GLY A 193 9.66 -14.51 -17.00
CA GLY A 193 10.41 -15.55 -17.70
C GLY A 193 11.32 -15.04 -18.82
N GLU A 194 11.21 -13.78 -19.24
CA GLU A 194 12.19 -13.15 -20.12
C GLU A 194 13.53 -12.99 -19.41
N LYS A 195 14.60 -13.53 -20.01
CA LYS A 195 15.94 -13.57 -19.40
C LYS A 195 16.52 -12.17 -19.13
N ASP A 196 16.26 -11.23 -20.03
CA ASP A 196 16.76 -9.85 -19.97
C ASP A 196 15.87 -8.92 -19.12
N PHE A 197 14.66 -9.34 -18.75
CA PHE A 197 13.77 -8.56 -17.91
C PHE A 197 14.24 -8.49 -16.45
N GLY A 198 14.94 -9.53 -15.97
CA GLY A 198 15.58 -9.54 -14.65
C GLY A 198 14.60 -9.59 -13.47
N ALA A 199 13.45 -10.24 -13.64
CA ALA A 199 12.51 -10.46 -12.55
C ALA A 199 13.06 -11.45 -11.52
N PRO A 200 12.92 -11.20 -10.21
CA PRO A 200 13.27 -12.17 -9.17
C PRO A 200 12.49 -13.47 -9.32
N GLU A 201 13.09 -14.57 -8.86
CA GLU A 201 12.41 -15.86 -8.76
C GLU A 201 11.15 -15.71 -7.89
N ASN A 202 10.02 -16.27 -8.33
CA ASN A 202 8.73 -16.19 -7.66
C ASN A 202 8.09 -14.78 -7.57
N ALA A 203 8.60 -13.78 -8.30
CA ALA A 203 7.97 -12.45 -8.35
C ALA A 203 6.51 -12.49 -8.82
N GLY A 204 6.13 -13.47 -9.64
CA GLY A 204 4.78 -13.60 -10.20
C GLY A 204 3.67 -13.58 -9.16
N ASN A 205 3.81 -14.35 -8.07
CA ASN A 205 2.77 -14.41 -7.04
C ASN A 205 2.61 -13.06 -6.33
N ALA A 206 3.72 -12.40 -5.96
CA ALA A 206 3.67 -11.07 -5.36
C ALA A 206 3.02 -10.04 -6.30
N MET A 207 3.32 -10.08 -7.61
CA MET A 207 2.75 -9.16 -8.58
C MET A 207 1.24 -9.39 -8.79
N LYS A 208 0.79 -10.65 -8.83
CA LYS A 208 -0.65 -11.00 -8.90
C LYS A 208 -1.43 -10.47 -7.70
N ILE A 209 -0.88 -10.61 -6.48
CA ILE A 209 -1.52 -10.12 -5.25
C ILE A 209 -1.63 -8.59 -5.27
N ARG A 210 -0.54 -7.89 -5.62
CA ARG A 210 -0.54 -6.42 -5.70
C ARG A 210 -1.51 -5.91 -6.78
N LYS A 211 -1.55 -6.56 -7.95
CA LYS A 211 -2.53 -6.24 -8.99
C LYS A 211 -3.96 -6.48 -8.50
N ALA A 212 -4.23 -7.60 -7.84
CA ALA A 212 -5.56 -7.90 -7.30
C ALA A 212 -6.05 -6.83 -6.31
N ARG A 213 -5.16 -6.29 -5.46
CA ARG A 213 -5.48 -5.15 -4.59
C ARG A 213 -5.94 -3.93 -5.37
N VAL A 214 -5.21 -3.57 -6.42
CA VAL A 214 -5.56 -2.44 -7.29
C VAL A 214 -6.91 -2.69 -7.98
N LEU A 215 -7.11 -3.87 -8.55
CA LEU A 215 -8.36 -4.27 -9.19
C LEU A 215 -9.55 -4.25 -8.22
N ARG A 216 -9.36 -4.68 -6.96
CA ARG A 216 -10.39 -4.56 -5.92
C ARG A 216 -10.77 -3.10 -5.68
N ARG A 217 -9.81 -2.17 -5.65
CA ARG A 217 -10.10 -0.73 -5.49
C ARG A 217 -10.85 -0.17 -6.70
N LEU A 218 -10.54 -0.66 -7.90
CA LEU A 218 -11.27 -0.33 -9.14
C LEU A 218 -12.67 -0.96 -9.23
N GLY A 219 -13.07 -1.82 -8.30
CA GLY A 219 -14.33 -2.57 -8.37
C GLY A 219 -14.29 -3.77 -9.32
N GLU A 220 -13.12 -4.10 -9.88
CA GLU A 220 -12.91 -5.20 -10.82
C GLU A 220 -12.73 -6.53 -10.05
N TYR A 221 -13.71 -6.86 -9.18
CA TYR A 221 -13.61 -7.94 -8.20
C TYR A 221 -13.43 -9.32 -8.82
N SER A 222 -14.10 -9.60 -9.95
CA SER A 222 -13.97 -10.90 -10.61
C SER A 222 -12.53 -11.14 -11.08
N ASP A 223 -11.85 -10.13 -11.61
CA ASP A 223 -10.50 -10.28 -12.14
C ASP A 223 -9.47 -10.31 -11.02
N ALA A 224 -9.69 -9.54 -9.94
CA ALA A 224 -8.93 -9.66 -8.70
C ALA A 224 -8.97 -11.10 -8.15
N ILE A 225 -10.16 -11.71 -8.04
CA ILE A 225 -10.30 -13.08 -7.53
C ILE A 225 -9.65 -14.12 -8.46
N LYS A 226 -9.71 -13.96 -9.78
CA LYS A 226 -9.03 -14.88 -10.71
C LYS A 226 -7.52 -14.93 -10.43
N LEU A 227 -6.87 -13.77 -10.31
CA LEU A 227 -5.44 -13.68 -10.01
C LEU A 227 -5.09 -14.32 -8.65
N LEU A 228 -5.91 -14.07 -7.63
CA LEU A 228 -5.69 -14.62 -6.29
C LEU A 228 -5.87 -16.14 -6.27
N LEU A 229 -6.83 -16.68 -7.02
CA LEU A 229 -7.02 -18.12 -7.15
C LEU A 229 -5.85 -18.81 -7.84
N GLU A 230 -5.21 -18.18 -8.82
CA GLU A 230 -4.01 -18.73 -9.42
C GLU A 230 -2.92 -18.93 -8.37
N VAL A 231 -2.70 -17.92 -7.51
CA VAL A 231 -1.73 -18.00 -6.39
C VAL A 231 -2.14 -19.07 -5.38
N LEU A 232 -3.42 -19.08 -4.97
CA LEU A 232 -3.90 -19.98 -3.91
C LEU A 232 -4.04 -21.43 -4.35
N LYS A 233 -4.19 -21.71 -5.66
CA LYS A 233 -4.14 -23.06 -6.21
C LYS A 233 -2.73 -23.64 -6.22
N GLU A 234 -1.73 -22.80 -6.46
CA GLU A 234 -0.32 -23.21 -6.33
C GLU A 234 0.02 -23.46 -4.86
N LYS A 235 -0.31 -22.51 -3.99
CA LYS A 235 -0.06 -22.62 -2.55
C LYS A 235 -1.15 -21.90 -1.74
N GLN A 236 -2.09 -22.68 -1.21
CA GLN A 236 -3.22 -22.16 -0.43
C GLN A 236 -2.80 -21.41 0.85
N THR A 237 -1.60 -21.68 1.37
CA THR A 237 -1.06 -21.08 2.60
C THR A 237 -0.34 -19.74 2.38
N VAL A 238 -0.40 -19.16 1.18
CA VAL A 238 0.06 -17.78 0.96
C VAL A 238 -0.92 -16.83 1.66
N ILE A 239 -0.55 -16.34 2.86
CA ILE A 239 -1.46 -15.59 3.72
C ILE A 239 -1.87 -14.25 3.13
N ASP A 240 -0.96 -13.53 2.47
CA ASP A 240 -1.29 -12.29 1.74
C ASP A 240 -2.35 -12.54 0.65
N ALA A 241 -2.24 -13.72 0.01
CA ALA A 241 -3.25 -14.42 -0.78
C ALA A 241 -4.66 -14.34 -0.20
N GLN A 242 -4.78 -14.94 0.97
CA GLN A 242 -6.03 -15.13 1.69
C GLN A 242 -6.60 -13.82 2.21
N ILE A 243 -5.74 -12.92 2.70
CA ILE A 243 -6.12 -11.58 3.18
C ILE A 243 -6.75 -10.79 2.02
N GLU A 244 -6.07 -10.70 0.88
CA GLU A 244 -6.57 -9.91 -0.25
C GLU A 244 -7.83 -10.54 -0.87
N ALA A 245 -7.94 -11.88 -0.88
CA ALA A 245 -9.17 -12.56 -1.31
C ALA A 245 -10.36 -12.25 -0.39
N ALA A 246 -10.16 -12.28 0.94
CA ALA A 246 -11.20 -11.96 1.90
C ALA A 246 -11.62 -10.48 1.81
N TYR A 247 -10.66 -9.56 1.64
CA TYR A 247 -10.95 -8.15 1.36
C TYR A 247 -11.73 -7.96 0.07
N THR A 248 -11.40 -8.69 -0.99
CA THR A 248 -12.08 -8.61 -2.28
C THR A 248 -13.53 -9.06 -2.17
N MET A 249 -13.78 -10.19 -1.51
CA MET A 249 -15.15 -10.67 -1.26
C MET A 249 -15.93 -9.70 -0.38
N GLN A 250 -15.30 -9.12 0.65
CA GLN A 250 -15.93 -8.13 1.53
C GLN A 250 -16.29 -6.84 0.78
N ALA A 251 -15.42 -6.37 -0.11
CA ALA A 251 -15.70 -5.19 -0.94
C ALA A 251 -16.86 -5.48 -1.90
N TRP A 252 -16.83 -6.64 -2.58
CA TRP A 252 -17.90 -7.08 -3.48
C TRP A 252 -19.25 -7.26 -2.77
N GLY A 253 -19.22 -7.61 -1.48
CA GLY A 253 -20.39 -7.68 -0.61
C GLY A 253 -21.23 -6.40 -0.55
N SER A 254 -20.62 -5.24 -0.84
CA SER A 254 -21.35 -3.96 -0.89
C SER A 254 -22.29 -3.83 -2.09
N GLU A 255 -22.04 -4.58 -3.17
CA GLU A 255 -22.90 -4.65 -4.34
C GLU A 255 -23.86 -5.84 -4.28
N ASP A 256 -23.37 -6.97 -3.78
CA ASP A 256 -24.15 -8.20 -3.61
C ASP A 256 -23.84 -8.84 -2.25
N PRO A 257 -24.77 -8.75 -1.27
CA PRO A 257 -24.57 -9.23 0.10
C PRO A 257 -24.15 -10.70 0.22
N ARG A 258 -24.36 -11.54 -0.80
CA ARG A 258 -23.90 -12.95 -0.81
C ARG A 258 -22.38 -13.06 -0.69
N TYR A 259 -21.64 -12.07 -1.17
CA TYR A 259 -20.17 -12.08 -1.05
C TYR A 259 -19.69 -11.78 0.37
N TYR A 260 -20.51 -11.18 1.25
CA TYR A 260 -20.19 -11.14 2.68
C TYR A 260 -20.16 -12.55 3.29
N ASP A 261 -21.07 -13.43 2.89
CA ASP A 261 -21.07 -14.82 3.38
C ASP A 261 -19.76 -15.55 2.99
N ILE A 262 -19.26 -15.29 1.77
CA ILE A 262 -17.98 -15.81 1.28
C ILE A 262 -16.81 -15.17 2.03
N ALA A 263 -16.83 -13.85 2.24
CA ALA A 263 -15.79 -13.16 3.02
C ALA A 263 -15.71 -13.69 4.46
N ILE A 264 -16.85 -14.02 5.08
CA ILE A 264 -16.94 -14.53 6.45
C ILE A 264 -16.47 -15.99 6.52
N SER A 265 -17.00 -16.84 5.63
CA SER A 265 -16.93 -18.31 5.78
C SER A 265 -16.08 -19.04 4.75
N GLY A 266 -15.52 -18.32 3.77
CA GLY A 266 -14.84 -18.89 2.62
C GLY A 266 -15.80 -19.37 1.53
N SER A 267 -15.24 -19.77 0.39
CA SER A 267 -16.03 -20.20 -0.76
C SER A 267 -16.22 -21.72 -0.78
N ARG A 268 -17.48 -22.17 -0.90
CA ARG A 268 -17.77 -23.60 -1.10
C ARG A 268 -17.40 -24.09 -2.50
N LYS A 269 -17.47 -23.20 -3.50
CA LYS A 269 -17.15 -23.50 -4.90
C LYS A 269 -15.65 -23.47 -5.17
N GLN A 270 -14.96 -22.52 -4.55
CA GLN A 270 -13.50 -22.32 -4.67
C GLN A 270 -12.89 -22.52 -3.29
N LYS A 271 -12.69 -23.77 -2.91
CA LYS A 271 -12.28 -24.17 -1.55
C LYS A 271 -10.92 -23.61 -1.14
N GLU A 272 -10.16 -23.11 -2.11
CA GLU A 272 -8.90 -22.40 -1.93
C GLU A 272 -9.08 -21.15 -1.06
N ILE A 273 -10.21 -20.44 -1.17
CA ILE A 273 -10.51 -19.20 -0.44
C ILE A 273 -11.10 -19.51 0.94
N TRP A 274 -10.36 -19.15 1.99
CA TRP A 274 -10.73 -19.41 3.39
C TRP A 274 -11.76 -18.43 3.97
N GLY A 275 -11.74 -17.18 3.51
CA GLY A 275 -12.42 -16.09 4.19
C GLY A 275 -11.84 -15.79 5.58
N TRP A 276 -12.37 -14.77 6.25
CA TRP A 276 -11.89 -14.26 7.52
C TRP A 276 -11.98 -15.28 8.66
N GLY A 277 -13.02 -16.09 8.70
CA GLY A 277 -13.26 -17.06 9.77
C GLY A 277 -12.18 -18.13 9.84
N GLN A 278 -11.89 -18.77 8.71
CA GLN A 278 -10.86 -19.80 8.65
C GLN A 278 -9.45 -19.19 8.68
N LEU A 279 -9.25 -18.00 8.11
CA LEU A 279 -7.98 -17.28 8.23
C LEU A 279 -7.64 -17.01 9.72
N ALA A 280 -8.57 -16.40 10.48
CA ALA A 280 -8.38 -16.13 11.91
C ALA A 280 -7.97 -17.40 12.69
N ARG A 281 -8.67 -18.52 12.45
CA ARG A 281 -8.37 -19.79 13.13
C ARG A 281 -6.96 -20.31 12.79
N LYS A 282 -6.52 -20.17 11.54
CA LYS A 282 -5.24 -20.70 11.09
C LYS A 282 -4.04 -19.89 11.57
N VAL A 283 -4.22 -18.59 11.77
CA VAL A 283 -3.13 -17.70 12.19
C VAL A 283 -3.08 -17.43 13.69
N GLN A 284 -4.13 -17.82 14.44
CA GLN A 284 -4.27 -17.53 15.87
C GLN A 284 -3.06 -17.97 16.72
N THR A 285 -2.48 -19.12 16.42
CA THR A 285 -1.35 -19.69 17.17
C THR A 285 -0.01 -19.52 16.46
N VAL A 286 0.04 -18.75 15.37
CA VAL A 286 1.24 -18.56 14.56
C VAL A 286 1.97 -17.32 15.07
N GLU A 287 3.21 -17.50 15.52
CA GLU A 287 4.05 -16.40 15.99
C GLU A 287 4.22 -15.33 14.90
N GLY A 288 4.11 -14.05 15.28
CA GLY A 288 4.18 -12.92 14.34
C GLY A 288 2.86 -12.58 13.62
N PHE A 289 1.84 -13.43 13.67
CA PHE A 289 0.57 -13.23 12.96
C PHE A 289 -0.58 -12.70 13.82
N LEU A 290 -0.30 -12.26 15.05
CA LEU A 290 -1.33 -11.71 15.94
C LEU A 290 -2.06 -10.51 15.29
N HIS A 291 -1.36 -9.67 14.53
CA HIS A 291 -1.97 -8.57 13.79
C HIS A 291 -2.98 -9.06 12.74
N VAL A 292 -2.64 -10.11 11.98
CA VAL A 292 -3.55 -10.75 11.00
C VAL A 292 -4.74 -11.41 11.70
N PHE A 293 -4.52 -12.01 12.87
CA PHE A 293 -5.61 -12.54 13.69
C PHE A 293 -6.62 -11.46 14.05
N HIS A 294 -6.17 -10.33 14.62
CA HIS A 294 -7.05 -9.21 14.97
C HIS A 294 -7.71 -8.60 13.73
N GLU A 295 -7.01 -8.49 12.61
CA GLU A 295 -7.58 -8.04 11.34
C GLU A 295 -8.70 -8.93 10.83
N ALA A 296 -8.49 -10.24 10.83
CA ALA A 296 -9.51 -11.18 10.39
C ALA A 296 -10.72 -11.17 11.33
N ARG A 297 -10.50 -11.10 12.65
CA ARG A 297 -11.58 -11.06 13.64
C ARG A 297 -12.38 -9.76 13.60
N TYR A 298 -11.71 -8.64 13.36
CA TYR A 298 -12.36 -7.35 13.15
C TYR A 298 -13.23 -7.38 11.88
N ASN A 299 -12.67 -7.87 10.78
CA ASN A 299 -13.39 -7.91 9.50
C ASN A 299 -14.57 -8.91 9.50
N LEU A 300 -14.56 -9.96 10.33
CA LEU A 300 -15.74 -10.81 10.56
C LEU A 300 -16.93 -10.00 11.09
N ALA A 301 -16.72 -9.25 12.18
CA ALA A 301 -17.75 -8.42 12.77
C ALA A 301 -18.21 -7.33 11.80
N LEU A 302 -17.25 -6.71 11.08
CA LEU A 302 -17.54 -5.68 10.08
C LEU A 302 -18.37 -6.22 8.91
N CYS A 303 -18.06 -7.39 8.37
CA CYS A 303 -18.84 -8.01 7.28
C CYS A 303 -20.29 -8.24 7.72
N ARG A 304 -20.50 -8.80 8.91
CA ARG A 304 -21.84 -9.05 9.46
C ARG A 304 -22.62 -7.76 9.66
N PHE A 305 -21.96 -6.73 10.17
CA PHE A 305 -22.57 -5.43 10.33
C PHE A 305 -22.98 -4.81 8.99
N LYS A 306 -22.08 -4.80 8.00
CA LYS A 306 -22.39 -4.29 6.65
C LYS A 306 -23.49 -5.09 5.95
N GLN A 307 -23.52 -6.41 6.14
CA GLN A 307 -24.59 -7.26 5.65
C GLN A 307 -25.93 -6.91 6.32
N ALA A 308 -25.94 -6.68 7.63
CA ALA A 308 -27.13 -6.26 8.36
C ALA A 308 -27.69 -4.91 7.88
N GLN A 309 -26.81 -3.97 7.51
CA GLN A 309 -27.21 -2.67 6.96
C GLN A 309 -27.96 -2.78 5.61
N GLN A 310 -27.74 -3.87 4.87
CA GLN A 310 -28.40 -4.13 3.59
C GLN A 310 -29.52 -5.17 3.70
N GLU A 311 -29.70 -5.77 4.88
CA GLU A 311 -30.69 -6.82 5.09
C GLU A 311 -32.09 -6.24 5.30
N LYS A 312 -33.04 -6.78 4.53
CA LYS A 312 -34.45 -6.35 4.55
C LYS A 312 -35.25 -7.16 5.56
N ASP A 313 -34.88 -8.42 5.78
CA ASP A 313 -35.54 -9.26 6.80
C ASP A 313 -35.09 -8.86 8.21
N GLU A 314 -36.04 -8.44 9.04
CA GLU A 314 -35.75 -7.92 10.38
C GLU A 314 -35.13 -8.96 11.31
N LYS A 315 -35.57 -10.22 11.23
CA LYS A 315 -35.04 -11.31 12.07
C LYS A 315 -33.58 -11.58 11.71
N ARG A 316 -33.27 -11.69 10.42
CA ARG A 316 -31.90 -11.90 9.92
C ARG A 316 -31.02 -10.70 10.19
N ARG A 317 -31.53 -9.47 10.01
CA ARG A 317 -30.81 -8.24 10.37
C ARG A 317 -30.43 -8.24 11.85
N THR A 318 -31.37 -8.55 12.74
CA THR A 318 -31.12 -8.62 14.18
C THR A 318 -30.08 -9.69 14.50
N ALA A 319 -30.20 -10.89 13.92
CA ALA A 319 -29.24 -11.97 14.12
C ALA A 319 -27.81 -11.60 13.66
N LEU A 320 -27.68 -10.89 12.54
CA LEU A 320 -26.38 -10.42 12.03
C LEU A 320 -25.74 -9.38 12.97
N VAL A 321 -26.54 -8.44 13.46
CA VAL A 321 -26.10 -7.41 14.43
C VAL A 321 -25.66 -8.05 15.74
N ASP A 322 -26.46 -8.98 16.27
CA ASP A 322 -26.15 -9.70 17.52
C ASP A 322 -24.87 -10.52 17.39
N GLN A 323 -24.70 -11.17 16.25
CA GLN A 323 -23.48 -11.94 15.98
C GLN A 323 -22.26 -11.02 15.85
N ALA A 324 -22.37 -9.85 15.22
CA ALA A 324 -21.28 -8.88 15.13
C ALA A 324 -20.85 -8.38 16.53
N ILE A 325 -21.80 -8.09 17.42
CA ILE A 325 -21.49 -7.75 18.83
C ILE A 325 -20.76 -8.91 19.51
N LYS A 326 -21.31 -10.12 19.40
CA LYS A 326 -20.74 -11.33 20.01
C LYS A 326 -19.32 -11.63 19.53
N ASP A 327 -19.01 -11.39 18.27
CA ASP A 327 -17.66 -11.60 17.74
C ASP A 327 -16.62 -10.71 18.43
N ILE A 328 -16.99 -9.45 18.69
CA ILE A 328 -16.14 -8.46 19.37
C ILE A 328 -16.02 -8.80 20.86
N GLU A 329 -17.12 -9.19 21.51
CA GLU A 329 -17.11 -9.64 22.90
C GLU A 329 -16.21 -10.85 23.12
N ILE A 330 -16.21 -11.82 22.20
CA ILE A 330 -15.32 -12.98 22.26
C ILE A 330 -13.85 -12.53 22.21
N ILE A 331 -13.52 -11.54 21.37
CA ILE A 331 -12.15 -11.01 21.33
C ILE A 331 -11.80 -10.30 22.62
N PHE A 332 -12.69 -9.48 23.17
CA PHE A 332 -12.45 -8.81 24.45
C PHE A 332 -12.18 -9.82 25.59
N ARG A 333 -12.92 -10.93 25.64
CA ARG A 333 -12.70 -11.96 26.66
C ARG A 333 -11.36 -12.70 26.51
N LEU A 334 -10.94 -12.95 25.27
CA LEU A 334 -9.68 -13.67 24.99
C LEU A 334 -8.45 -12.75 25.06
N TYR A 335 -8.62 -11.49 24.66
CA TYR A 335 -7.59 -10.46 24.56
C TYR A 335 -8.17 -9.14 25.09
N PRO A 336 -8.15 -8.89 26.41
CA PRO A 336 -8.74 -7.69 27.00
C PRO A 336 -8.12 -6.36 26.52
N ASP A 337 -6.87 -6.41 26.05
CA ASP A 337 -6.16 -5.28 25.41
C ASP A 337 -6.56 -5.07 23.93
N MET A 338 -7.41 -5.95 23.39
CA MET A 338 -7.93 -5.95 22.02
C MET A 338 -6.85 -6.00 20.93
N GLY A 339 -5.64 -6.46 21.23
CA GLY A 339 -4.52 -6.46 20.28
C GLY A 339 -3.75 -5.13 20.21
N GLY A 340 -3.78 -4.36 21.29
CA GLY A 340 -3.10 -3.06 21.39
C GLY A 340 -3.96 -1.89 20.92
N LYS A 341 -3.44 -0.68 21.12
CA LYS A 341 -4.19 0.58 20.97
C LYS A 341 -4.90 0.72 19.62
N ASP A 342 -4.20 0.47 18.52
CA ASP A 342 -4.76 0.67 17.17
C ASP A 342 -5.94 -0.25 16.88
N TRP A 343 -5.89 -1.50 17.36
CA TRP A 343 -7.01 -2.43 17.23
C TRP A 343 -8.12 -2.11 18.22
N ALA A 344 -7.78 -1.77 19.47
CA ALA A 344 -8.75 -1.36 20.48
C ALA A 344 -9.63 -0.21 19.98
N ASP A 345 -9.03 0.82 19.38
CA ASP A 345 -9.75 1.98 18.83
C ASP A 345 -10.68 1.56 17.67
N LYS A 346 -10.22 0.66 16.78
CA LYS A 346 -11.05 0.12 15.68
C LYS A 346 -12.23 -0.69 16.19
N TYR A 347 -12.01 -1.60 17.13
CA TYR A 347 -13.08 -2.42 17.72
C TYR A 347 -14.08 -1.56 18.50
N ASP A 348 -13.62 -0.57 19.24
CA ASP A 348 -14.49 0.36 19.96
C ASP A 348 -15.38 1.15 19.01
N ALA A 349 -14.81 1.73 17.96
CA ALA A 349 -15.56 2.45 16.94
C ALA A 349 -16.59 1.55 16.24
N LEU A 350 -16.22 0.31 15.88
CA LEU A 350 -17.14 -0.63 15.27
C LEU A 350 -18.26 -1.02 16.24
N LEU A 351 -17.94 -1.39 17.48
CA LEU A 351 -18.95 -1.81 18.46
C LEU A 351 -19.94 -0.68 18.77
N LYS A 352 -19.47 0.57 18.90
CA LYS A 352 -20.34 1.74 19.05
C LYS A 352 -21.31 1.90 17.88
N ASN A 353 -20.82 1.71 16.65
CA ASN A 353 -21.66 1.79 15.46
C ASN A 353 -22.71 0.67 15.43
N VAL A 354 -22.33 -0.57 15.77
CA VAL A 354 -23.23 -1.71 15.81
C VAL A 354 -24.28 -1.55 16.92
N GLN A 355 -23.89 -1.11 18.11
CA GLN A 355 -24.78 -0.81 19.23
C GLN A 355 -25.79 0.29 18.87
N LYS A 356 -25.32 1.39 18.28
CA LYS A 356 -26.18 2.48 17.81
C LYS A 356 -27.17 1.99 16.76
N PHE A 357 -26.72 1.18 15.80
CA PHE A 357 -27.59 0.60 14.78
C PHE A 357 -28.65 -0.34 15.37
N LYS A 358 -28.33 -1.05 16.47
CA LYS A 358 -29.27 -1.86 17.24
C LYS A 358 -30.24 -1.04 18.10
N GLY A 359 -30.05 0.27 18.23
CA GLY A 359 -30.81 1.13 19.15
C GLY A 359 -30.34 1.06 20.62
N LEU A 360 -29.14 0.52 20.86
CA LEU A 360 -28.50 0.51 22.19
C LEU A 360 -27.65 1.78 22.40
N LYS A 361 -27.37 2.10 23.67
CA LYS A 361 -26.39 3.13 24.02
C LYS A 361 -25.00 2.70 23.50
N PRO A 362 -24.29 3.54 22.73
CA PRO A 362 -22.99 3.19 22.14
C PRO A 362 -21.86 3.30 23.17
N THR A 363 -21.80 2.35 24.11
CA THR A 363 -20.77 2.28 25.16
C THR A 363 -19.44 1.73 24.65
N GLY A 364 -19.43 1.05 23.50
CA GLY A 364 -18.23 0.50 22.90
C GLY A 364 -17.55 -0.56 23.78
N VAL A 365 -16.22 -0.67 23.65
CA VAL A 365 -15.42 -1.64 24.41
C VAL A 365 -15.41 -1.28 25.90
N GLU A 366 -15.53 0.00 26.25
CA GLU A 366 -15.60 0.44 27.63
C GLU A 366 -16.83 -0.12 28.36
N GLY A 367 -17.96 -0.25 27.67
CA GLY A 367 -19.13 -0.92 28.24
C GLY A 367 -18.87 -2.40 28.56
N LEU A 368 -18.03 -3.08 27.78
CA LEU A 368 -17.62 -4.46 28.07
C LEU A 368 -16.72 -4.54 29.30
N ARG A 369 -15.80 -3.58 29.47
CA ARG A 369 -14.94 -3.48 30.66
C ARG A 369 -15.75 -3.26 31.93
N GLN A 370 -16.72 -2.34 31.87
CA GLN A 370 -17.60 -2.07 33.00
C GLN A 370 -18.42 -3.31 33.39
N ALA A 371 -19.01 -3.99 32.40
CA ALA A 371 -19.76 -5.22 32.64
C ALA A 371 -18.88 -6.34 33.23
N ALA A 372 -17.64 -6.49 32.76
CA ALA A 372 -16.69 -7.46 33.30
C ALA A 372 -16.31 -7.14 34.76
N ALA A 373 -16.01 -5.88 35.07
CA ALA A 373 -15.67 -5.44 36.42
C ALA A 373 -16.86 -5.62 37.39
N GLU A 374 -18.10 -5.37 36.95
CA GLU A 374 -19.30 -5.60 37.74
C GLU A 374 -19.53 -7.10 38.00
N ALA A 375 -19.31 -7.95 37.01
CA ALA A 375 -19.40 -9.40 37.16
C ALA A 375 -18.37 -9.94 38.17
N GLU A 376 -17.12 -9.46 38.12
CA GLU A 376 -16.07 -9.81 39.08
C GLU A 376 -16.43 -9.37 40.50
N ARG A 377 -16.94 -8.13 40.68
CA ARG A 377 -17.40 -7.64 41.99
C ARG A 377 -18.54 -8.48 42.56
N THR A 378 -19.48 -8.86 41.71
CA THR A 378 -20.64 -9.68 42.12
C THR A 378 -20.21 -11.09 42.51
N ALA A 379 -19.26 -11.69 41.78
CA ALA A 379 -18.69 -12.98 42.11
C ALA A 379 -17.92 -12.96 43.45
N ALA A 380 -17.09 -11.93 43.68
CA ALA A 380 -16.34 -11.76 44.93
C ALA A 380 -17.25 -11.52 46.15
N ALA A 381 -18.42 -10.89 45.96
CA ALA A 381 -19.41 -10.70 47.02
C ALA A 381 -20.21 -11.97 47.35
N ALA A 382 -20.19 -12.97 46.46
CA ALA A 382 -20.92 -14.23 46.61
C ALA A 382 -20.06 -15.38 47.20
N GLU A 383 -18.74 -15.21 47.33
CA GLU A 383 -17.89 -16.16 48.05
C GLU A 383 -18.11 -16.03 49.57
N PRO A 384 -18.53 -17.10 50.28
CA PRO A 384 -18.73 -17.04 51.73
C PRO A 384 -17.38 -16.81 52.42
N GLN A 385 -17.30 -15.77 53.26
CA GLN A 385 -16.18 -15.59 54.19
C GLN A 385 -16.03 -16.87 55.01
N SER A 386 -14.91 -17.58 54.84
CA SER A 386 -14.65 -18.82 55.59
C SER A 386 -14.72 -18.53 57.09
N PRO A 387 -15.54 -19.26 57.87
CA PRO A 387 -15.59 -19.06 59.30
C PRO A 387 -14.22 -19.44 59.90
N LYS A 388 -13.66 -18.51 60.69
CA LYS A 388 -12.45 -18.72 61.50
C LYS A 388 -12.65 -19.75 62.59
#